data_AF-A0A960XBG0-F1
#
_entry.id   AF-A0A960XBG0-F1
#
_cell.length_a   1.000
_cell.length_b   1.000
_cell.length_c   1.000
_cell.angle_alpha   90.00
_cell.angle_beta   90.00
_cell.angle_gamma   90.00
#
_symmetry.space_group_name_H-M   'P 1'
#
loop_
_entity.id
_entity.type
_entity.pdbx_description
1 polymer ?
#
loop_
_entity_poly.entity_id
_entity_poly.type
_entity_poly.pdbx_seq_one_letter_code
_entity_poly.pdbx_strand_id
1 'polypeptide(L)' 'MSKVIRPDFKREPHAELKDALLKEKRSFVLITCSRPSKEGKMSVEMDYDGDHDLLAYLLKSAENYFV' A
#
# COMPACT_ATOMS: atom_id res chain seq x y z
N MET A 1 19.03 5.99 -5.47
CA MET A 1 18.49 4.91 -6.32
C MET A 1 17.33 4.26 -5.57
N SER A 2 16.09 4.47 -6.03
CA SER A 2 14.91 3.88 -5.41
C SER A 2 14.86 2.38 -5.72
N LYS A 3 15.01 1.51 -4.72
CA LYS A 3 14.80 0.07 -4.89
C LYS A 3 13.29 -0.16 -5.09
N VAL A 4 12.90 -0.58 -6.29
CA VAL A 4 11.55 -1.08 -6.55
C VAL A 4 11.48 -2.49 -5.99
N ILE A 5 10.79 -2.66 -4.87
CA ILE A 5 10.41 -3.99 -4.38
C ILE A 5 9.30 -4.48 -5.32
N ARG A 6 9.47 -5.67 -5.92
CA ARG A 6 8.43 -6.35 -6.69
C ARG A 6 7.94 -7.53 -5.86
N PRO A 7 6.90 -7.36 -5.03
CA PRO A 7 6.34 -8.48 -4.29
C PRO A 7 5.79 -9.52 -5.25
N ASP A 8 6.01 -10.81 -4.96
CA ASP A 8 5.31 -11.88 -5.67
C ASP A 8 3.91 -12.02 -5.06
N PHE A 9 2.96 -11.27 -5.63
CA PHE A 9 1.57 -11.20 -5.15
C PHE A 9 0.77 -12.51 -5.33
N LYS A 10 1.38 -13.59 -5.81
CA LYS A 10 0.62 -14.81 -6.14
C LYS A 10 0.11 -15.58 -4.93
N ARG A 11 0.68 -15.41 -3.72
CA ARG A 11 0.37 -16.33 -2.59
C ARG A 11 0.50 -15.81 -1.16
N GLU A 12 0.85 -14.56 -0.89
CA GLU A 12 0.96 -14.14 0.52
C GLU A 12 -0.38 -13.62 1.07
N PRO A 13 -0.90 -14.21 2.17
CA PRO A 13 -1.98 -13.64 2.96
C PRO A 13 -1.63 -12.20 3.34
N HIS A 14 -2.63 -11.31 3.32
CA HIS A 14 -2.48 -9.89 3.59
C HIS A 14 -1.68 -9.56 4.87
N ALA A 15 -1.74 -10.45 5.87
CA ALA A 15 -0.98 -10.35 7.12
C ALA A 15 0.54 -10.59 6.94
N GLU A 16 0.94 -11.58 6.14
CA GLU A 16 2.36 -11.92 5.93
C GLU A 16 3.11 -10.80 5.20
N LEU A 17 2.43 -10.14 4.25
CA LEU A 17 2.97 -8.98 3.55
C LEU A 17 3.17 -7.78 4.49
N LYS A 18 2.22 -7.53 5.41
CA LYS A 18 2.34 -6.46 6.41
C LYS A 18 3.53 -6.70 7.33
N ASP A 19 3.69 -7.93 7.83
CA ASP A 19 4.82 -8.31 8.68
C ASP A 19 6.17 -8.17 7.95
N ALA A 20 6.22 -8.55 6.67
CA ALA A 20 7.42 -8.38 5.85
C ALA A 20 7.76 -6.88 5.63
N LEU A 21 6.76 -6.04 5.41
CA LEU A 21 6.95 -4.60 5.24
C LEU A 21 7.46 -3.94 6.54
N LEU A 22 6.91 -4.30 7.69
CA LEU A 22 7.34 -3.79 9.00
C LEU A 22 8.77 -4.20 9.36
N LYS A 23 9.20 -5.41 8.96
CA LYS A 23 10.58 -5.88 9.22
C LYS A 23 11.65 -5.03 8.55
N GLU A 24 11.35 -4.44 7.39
CA GLU A 24 12.35 -3.75 6.58
C GLU A 24 12.13 -2.25 6.37
N LYS A 25 11.00 -1.68 6.80
CA LYS A 25 10.62 -0.30 6.51
C LYS A 25 10.15 0.41 7.78
N ARG A 26 10.39 1.73 7.86
CA ARG A 26 9.92 2.57 8.98
C ARG A 26 8.43 2.91 8.90
N SER A 27 7.90 2.97 7.68
CA SER A 27 6.47 3.14 7.39
C SER A 27 6.13 2.52 6.03
N PHE A 28 4.88 2.11 5.85
CA PHE A 28 4.35 1.69 4.56
C PHE A 28 2.91 2.16 4.36
N VAL A 29 2.53 2.31 3.09
CA VAL A 29 1.14 2.41 2.64
C VAL A 29 0.94 1.32 1.60
N LEU A 30 -0.03 0.44 1.84
CA LEU A 30 -0.41 -0.66 0.98
C LEU A 30 -1.79 -0.35 0.40
N ILE A 31 -1.86 -0.23 -0.92
CA ILE A 31 -3.12 -0.05 -1.64
C ILE A 31 -3.36 -1.31 -2.46
N THR A 32 -4.50 -1.94 -2.25
CA THR A 32 -4.92 -3.11 -3.03
C THR A 32 -6.23 -2.80 -3.75
N CYS A 33 -6.37 -3.35 -4.95
CA CYS A 33 -7.57 -3.20 -5.76
C CYS A 33 -8.07 -4.58 -6.19
N SER A 34 -9.37 -4.81 -6.05
CA SER A 34 -10.00 -5.96 -6.66
C SER A 34 -9.90 -5.85 -8.18
N ARG A 35 -10.07 -6.98 -8.87
CA ARG A 35 -10.33 -6.93 -10.31
C ARG A 35 -11.58 -6.07 -10.57
N PRO A 36 -11.62 -5.31 -11.68
CA PRO A 36 -12.83 -4.61 -12.08
C PRO A 36 -13.99 -5.60 -12.26
N SER A 37 -15.17 -5.22 -11.75
CA SER A 37 -16.41 -5.92 -12.05
C SER A 37 -16.83 -5.68 -13.49
N LYS A 38 -17.86 -6.40 -13.97
CA LYS A 38 -18.45 -6.18 -15.31
C LYS A 38 -19.02 -4.76 -15.49
N GLU A 39 -19.30 -4.07 -14.39
CA GLU A 39 -19.81 -2.69 -14.36
C GLU A 39 -18.66 -1.67 -14.24
N GLY A 40 -17.40 -2.11 -14.27
CA GLY A 40 -16.23 -1.26 -14.11
C GLY A 40 -15.95 -0.82 -12.66
N LYS A 41 -16.71 -1.34 -11.67
CA LYS A 41 -16.48 -1.04 -10.25
C LYS A 41 -15.30 -1.84 -9.72
N MET A 42 -14.45 -1.21 -8.91
CA MET A 42 -13.36 -1.86 -8.19
C MET A 42 -13.49 -1.57 -6.70
N SER A 43 -13.25 -2.59 -5.87
CA SER A 43 -13.03 -2.39 -4.44
C SER A 43 -11.58 -1.98 -4.24
N VAL A 44 -11.37 -0.88 -3.54
CA VAL A 44 -10.05 -0.39 -3.16
C VAL A 44 -9.94 -0.49 -1.65
N GLU A 45 -8.86 -1.12 -1.17
CA GLU A 45 -8.53 -1.22 0.24
C GLU A 45 -7.18 -0.56 0.48
N MET A 46 -7.08 0.23 1.55
CA MET A 46 -5.85 0.90 1.95
C MET A 46 -5.51 0.49 3.38
N ASP A 47 -4.29 0.04 3.57
CA ASP A 47 -3.69 -0.25 4.87
C ASP A 47 -2.38 0.50 5.01
N TYR A 48 -2.06 0.93 6.22
CA TYR A 48 -0.83 1.66 6.49
C TYR A 48 -0.39 1.44 7.92
N ASP A 49 0.92 1.46 8.14
CA ASP A 49 1.53 1.33 9.47
C ASP A 49 2.95 1.91 9.49
N GLY A 50 3.48 2.15 10.69
CA GLY A 50 4.79 2.71 10.98
C GLY A 50 4.75 4.12 11.57
N ASP A 51 5.79 4.91 11.31
CA ASP A 51 5.92 6.27 11.85
C ASP A 51 4.77 7.19 11.42
N HIS A 52 4.09 7.79 12.39
CA HIS A 52 2.87 8.58 12.19
C HIS A 52 3.11 9.86 11.37
N ASP A 53 4.21 10.56 11.62
CA ASP A 53 4.51 11.82 10.92
C ASP A 53 4.84 11.55 9.46
N LEU A 54 5.60 10.47 9.20
CA LEU A 54 5.91 10.04 7.85
C LEU A 54 4.67 9.56 7.09
N LEU A 55 3.79 8.80 7.74
CA LEU A 55 2.51 8.38 7.15
C LEU A 55 1.62 9.57 6.80
N ALA A 56 1.46 10.52 7.71
CA ALA A 56 0.68 11.74 7.47
C ALA A 56 1.25 12.54 6.29
N TYR A 57 2.58 12.64 6.19
CA TYR A 57 3.24 13.27 5.06
C TYR A 57 2.96 12.53 3.74
N LEU A 58 3.06 11.21 3.72
CA LEU A 58 2.83 10.39 2.52
C LEU A 58 1.38 10.49 2.04
N LEU A 59 0.40 10.37 2.94
CA LEU A 59 -1.03 10.46 2.63
C LEU A 59 -1.40 11.85 2.10
N LYS A 60 -1.00 12.91 2.83
CA LYS A 60 -1.26 14.29 2.41
C LYS A 60 -0.62 14.63 1.07
N SER A 61 0.57 14.12 0.80
CA SER A 61 1.24 14.32 -0.49
C SER A 61 0.53 13.59 -1.63
N ALA A 62 0.00 12.39 -1.37
CA ALA A 62 -0.76 11.62 -2.36
C ALA A 62 -2.09 12.30 -2.70
N GLU A 63 -2.80 12.86 -1.71
CA GLU A 63 -4.02 13.64 -1.95
C GLU A 63 -3.78 14.80 -2.91
N ASN A 64 -2.66 15.53 -2.74
CA ASN A 64 -2.31 16.65 -3.61
C ASN A 64 -2.01 16.25 -5.06
N TYR A 65 -1.74 14.96 -5.33
CA TYR A 65 -1.39 14.47 -6.67
C TYR A 65 -2.62 14.11 -7.53
N PHE A 66 -3.80 14.00 -6.91
CA PHE A 66 -5.06 13.66 -7.59
C PHE A 66 -6.02 14.86 -7.69
N VAL A 67 -5.54 16.08 -7.47
CA VAL A 67 -6.26 17.35 -7.68
C VAL A 67 -5.94 17.94 -9.04
#